data_AF-A0A1A3PFR8-F1
#
_entry.id   AF-A0A1A3PFR8-F1
#
_cell.length_a   1.000
_cell.length_b   1.000
_cell.length_c   1.000
_cell.angle_alpha   90.00
_cell.angle_beta   90.00
_cell.angle_gamma   90.00
#
_symmetry.space_group_name_H-M   'P 1'
#
loop_
_entity.id
_entity.type
_entity.pdbx_description
1 polymer ?
#
loop_
_entity_poly.entity_id
_entity_poly.type
_entity_poly.pdbx_seq_one_letter_code
_entity_poly.pdbx_strand_id
1 'polypeptide(L)'
;MGALPTYGSDLRAPVATVITPTTPASPPPPVPATPTSAPVTSSAGQSAANQPAVVRQTPPTSPPPQPSTIGTQAVAATATGAAVGTASADSIARKRLQHLVAAVARQQPRLAWAAGDRNDNTTVLVTDLASGWIPPGIDLPAAVTLLAPARRRGSLEALLGNVTVTASYTPVHHVADEHEPPPTSKRARRAPDIAELGWELSQATQWRDGLPRLAHTLAKAASAGSGVLDSEIDFLHEHLATVSDKVLDSYPDANAHDVGNWQLLAAIDALVAGDKPEANYHLAWFLASKPG
;
A
#
# COMPACT_ATOMS: atom_id res chain seq x y z
N MET A 1 -12.81 -25.77 -79.96
CA MET A 1 -12.35 -26.74 -78.95
C MET A 1 -11.42 -26.01 -77.99
N GLY A 2 -11.76 -25.58 -76.78
CA GLY A 2 -12.98 -25.51 -75.99
C GLY A 2 -12.69 -24.48 -74.88
N ALA A 3 -13.66 -23.61 -74.58
CA ALA A 3 -13.51 -22.49 -73.64
C ALA A 3 -14.09 -22.84 -72.27
N LEU A 4 -13.32 -22.50 -71.22
CA LEU A 4 -13.64 -22.25 -69.79
C LEU A 4 -14.37 -23.36 -68.99
N PRO A 5 -14.12 -23.44 -67.67
CA PRO A 5 -14.98 -22.67 -66.77
C PRO A 5 -14.25 -21.86 -65.68
N THR A 6 -14.79 -20.66 -65.52
CA THR A 6 -14.80 -19.79 -64.34
C THR A 6 -15.21 -20.55 -63.08
N TYR A 7 -14.42 -20.48 -62.00
CA TYR A 7 -14.90 -20.85 -60.67
C TYR A 7 -15.22 -19.56 -59.90
N GLY A 8 -16.51 -19.27 -59.81
CA GLY A 8 -17.06 -18.21 -58.99
C GLY A 8 -17.18 -18.65 -57.54
N SER A 9 -16.91 -17.69 -56.65
CA SER A 9 -17.70 -17.34 -55.48
C SER A 9 -18.29 -18.47 -54.63
N ASP A 10 -17.65 -18.76 -53.50
CA ASP A 10 -18.34 -19.14 -52.27
C ASP A 10 -17.59 -18.57 -51.04
N LEU A 11 -17.62 -17.24 -50.92
CA LEU A 11 -17.31 -16.57 -49.66
C LEU A 11 -18.57 -16.63 -48.78
N ARG A 12 -18.69 -17.70 -48.00
CA ARG A 12 -19.69 -17.73 -46.92
C ARG A 12 -19.27 -16.72 -45.85
N ALA A 13 -20.07 -15.66 -45.71
CA ALA A 13 -19.89 -14.67 -44.66
C ALA A 13 -19.94 -15.34 -43.27
N PRO A 14 -19.07 -14.96 -42.32
CA PRO A 14 -19.24 -15.38 -40.94
C PRO A 14 -20.54 -14.78 -40.38
N VAL A 15 -21.37 -15.64 -39.81
CA VAL A 15 -22.56 -15.25 -39.05
C VAL A 15 -22.09 -14.40 -37.88
N ALA A 16 -22.50 -13.13 -37.85
CA ALA A 16 -22.34 -12.28 -36.69
C ALA A 16 -23.24 -12.82 -35.57
N THR A 17 -22.66 -13.40 -34.53
CA THR A 17 -23.37 -13.64 -33.28
C THR A 17 -23.64 -12.27 -32.64
N VAL A 18 -24.88 -11.80 -32.75
CA VAL A 18 -25.38 -10.68 -31.94
C VAL A 18 -25.47 -11.19 -30.50
N ILE A 19 -24.49 -10.82 -29.68
CA ILE A 19 -24.61 -10.87 -28.23
C ILE A 19 -25.33 -9.59 -27.81
N THR A 20 -26.59 -9.74 -27.41
CA THR A 20 -27.36 -8.68 -26.74
C THR A 20 -26.69 -8.37 -25.40
N PRO A 21 -26.35 -7.10 -25.11
CA PRO A 21 -25.88 -6.73 -23.78
C PRO A 21 -27.04 -6.85 -22.78
N THR A 22 -26.90 -7.73 -21.80
CA THR A 22 -27.73 -7.73 -20.60
C THR A 22 -27.36 -6.55 -19.73
N THR A 23 -28.33 -5.66 -19.50
CA THR A 23 -28.25 -4.57 -18.54
C THR A 23 -28.02 -5.11 -17.12
N PRO A 24 -27.07 -4.55 -16.35
CA PRO A 24 -26.95 -4.88 -14.93
C PRO A 24 -28.19 -4.40 -14.16
N ALA A 25 -28.76 -5.26 -13.32
CA ALA A 25 -29.84 -4.90 -12.42
C ALA A 25 -29.33 -3.90 -11.36
N SER A 26 -30.07 -2.81 -11.16
CA SER A 26 -29.80 -1.83 -10.09
C SER A 26 -29.89 -2.49 -8.70
N PRO A 27 -29.02 -2.13 -7.74
CA PRO A 27 -29.13 -2.58 -6.37
C PRO A 27 -30.38 -1.97 -5.69
N PRO A 28 -31.04 -2.70 -4.78
CA PRO A 28 -32.19 -2.18 -4.04
C PRO A 28 -31.77 -1.06 -3.05
N PRO A 29 -32.66 -0.11 -2.75
CA PRO A 29 -32.38 0.96 -1.80
C PRO A 29 -32.24 0.44 -0.36
N PRO A 30 -31.46 1.11 0.50
CA PRO A 30 -31.31 0.72 1.90
C PRO A 30 -32.60 0.96 2.69
N VAL A 31 -32.93 -0.02 3.54
CA VAL A 31 -34.01 0.08 4.54
C VAL A 31 -33.59 0.99 5.71
N PRO A 32 -34.47 1.86 6.25
CA PRO A 32 -34.13 2.72 7.37
C PRO A 32 -33.97 1.93 8.67
N ALA A 33 -32.87 2.13 9.39
CA ALA A 33 -32.70 1.65 10.75
C ALA A 33 -33.54 2.51 11.72
N THR A 34 -34.39 1.87 12.50
CA THR A 34 -35.16 2.48 13.59
C THR A 34 -34.25 2.78 14.78
N PRO A 35 -34.33 3.98 15.41
CA PRO A 35 -33.69 4.22 16.69
C PRO A 35 -34.53 3.58 17.82
N THR A 36 -33.93 2.68 18.60
CA THR A 36 -34.50 2.19 19.85
C THR A 36 -34.29 3.22 20.95
N SER A 37 -35.37 3.46 21.68
CA SER A 37 -35.65 4.47 22.68
C SER A 37 -34.71 4.52 23.90
N ALA A 38 -34.51 5.73 24.42
CA ALA A 38 -34.21 5.99 25.83
C ALA A 38 -35.49 5.82 26.68
N PRO A 39 -35.38 5.41 27.96
CA PRO A 39 -36.52 5.39 28.85
C PRO A 39 -36.83 6.79 29.40
N VAL A 40 -38.13 7.03 29.40
CA VAL A 40 -38.90 8.18 29.85
C VAL A 40 -38.94 8.33 31.37
N THR A 41 -39.29 9.52 31.85
CA THR A 41 -40.47 9.79 32.70
C THR A 41 -40.57 11.31 32.89
N SER A 42 -41.58 11.97 32.31
CA SER A 42 -42.92 12.29 32.86
C SER A 42 -42.90 13.53 33.76
N SER A 43 -43.87 14.44 33.78
CA SER A 43 -44.97 14.87 32.90
C SER A 43 -45.67 16.02 33.64
N ALA A 44 -46.14 17.03 32.90
CA ALA A 44 -47.20 18.00 33.24
C ALA A 44 -46.94 18.96 34.44
N GLY A 45 -47.35 20.23 34.40
CA GLY A 45 -48.10 20.96 33.40
C GLY A 45 -48.46 22.37 33.93
N GLN A 46 -48.74 23.24 32.96
CA GLN A 46 -49.66 24.38 32.99
C GLN A 46 -49.33 25.64 33.81
N SER A 47 -49.14 26.68 33.01
CA SER A 47 -49.41 28.11 33.15
C SER A 47 -50.40 28.54 34.24
N ALA A 48 -50.08 29.63 34.95
CA ALA A 48 -50.96 30.81 35.08
C ALA A 48 -50.22 31.97 35.76
N ALA A 49 -50.58 33.18 35.34
CA ALA A 49 -50.06 34.47 35.77
C ALA A 49 -50.49 34.87 37.20
N ASN A 50 -49.63 35.63 37.89
CA ASN A 50 -49.91 36.96 38.47
C ASN A 50 -48.87 37.31 39.57
N GLN A 51 -48.41 38.55 39.56
CA GLN A 51 -47.65 39.16 40.67
C GLN A 51 -48.58 39.41 41.88
N PRO A 52 -48.04 39.65 43.10
CA PRO A 52 -47.59 41.00 43.44
C PRO A 52 -46.25 41.06 44.20
N ALA A 53 -45.66 42.26 44.20
CA ALA A 53 -44.42 42.61 44.87
C ALA A 53 -44.50 42.50 46.40
N VAL A 54 -43.46 41.94 47.03
CA VAL A 54 -43.18 42.07 48.47
C VAL A 54 -41.68 42.27 48.71
N VAL A 55 -41.36 43.47 49.19
CA VAL A 55 -40.31 43.89 50.14
C VAL A 55 -38.97 43.12 50.17
N ARG A 56 -37.94 43.84 49.71
CA ARG A 56 -36.51 43.82 50.03
C ARG A 56 -36.09 43.04 51.30
N GLN A 57 -35.23 42.02 51.11
CA GLN A 57 -34.23 41.60 52.09
C GLN A 57 -32.99 41.06 51.38
N THR A 58 -31.86 41.77 51.52
CA THR A 58 -30.53 41.34 51.08
C THR A 58 -30.00 40.23 51.98
N PRO A 59 -29.69 39.03 51.47
CA PRO A 59 -28.90 38.05 52.22
C PRO A 59 -27.42 38.47 52.21
N PRO A 60 -26.64 38.08 53.24
CA PRO A 60 -25.22 38.40 53.32
C PRO A 60 -24.44 37.77 52.15
N THR A 61 -23.43 38.50 51.67
CA THR A 61 -22.40 38.01 50.77
C THR A 61 -21.72 36.78 51.37
N SER A 62 -21.99 35.60 50.81
CA SER A 62 -21.14 34.42 51.04
C SER A 62 -19.76 34.67 50.44
N PRO A 63 -18.66 34.22 51.09
CA PRO A 63 -17.34 34.24 50.48
C PRO A 63 -17.35 33.38 49.20
N PRO A 64 -16.53 33.68 48.18
CA PRO A 64 -16.38 32.79 47.04
C PRO A 64 -16.00 31.39 47.54
N PRO A 65 -16.57 30.31 46.96
CA PRO A 65 -16.18 28.96 47.33
C PRO A 65 -14.68 28.81 47.10
N GLN A 66 -13.94 28.39 48.11
CA GLN A 66 -12.55 27.97 47.91
C GLN A 66 -12.55 26.84 46.89
N PRO A 67 -11.69 26.89 45.86
CA PRO A 67 -11.64 25.81 44.87
C PRO A 67 -11.30 24.51 45.57
N SER A 68 -12.19 23.53 45.44
CA SER A 68 -12.01 22.18 45.97
C SER A 68 -10.73 21.57 45.39
N THR A 69 -9.69 21.44 46.22
CA THR A 69 -8.40 20.81 45.86
C THR A 69 -8.56 19.36 45.39
N ILE A 70 -9.67 18.71 45.77
CA ILE A 70 -10.04 17.35 45.36
C ILE A 70 -10.35 17.28 43.86
N GLY A 71 -11.01 18.29 43.28
CA GLY A 71 -11.30 18.33 41.85
C GLY A 71 -10.02 18.46 41.02
N THR A 72 -9.07 19.27 41.49
CA THR A 72 -7.76 19.44 40.85
C THR A 72 -6.91 18.17 40.92
N GLN A 73 -6.93 17.45 42.05
CA GLN A 73 -6.20 16.18 42.20
C GLN A 73 -6.79 15.06 41.33
N ALA A 74 -8.11 14.95 41.21
CA ALA A 74 -8.74 13.94 40.34
C ALA A 74 -8.46 14.22 38.85
N VAL A 75 -8.49 15.49 38.44
CA VAL A 75 -8.13 15.90 37.07
C VAL A 75 -6.64 15.64 36.80
N ALA A 76 -5.75 15.96 37.75
CA ALA A 76 -4.32 15.69 37.63
C ALA A 76 -4.00 14.18 37.58
N ALA A 77 -4.66 13.36 38.40
CA ALA A 77 -4.50 11.90 38.40
C ALA A 77 -5.00 11.29 37.08
N THR A 78 -6.14 11.75 36.56
CA THR A 78 -6.68 11.31 35.26
C THR A 78 -5.74 11.69 34.11
N ALA A 79 -5.22 12.93 34.11
CA ALA A 79 -4.25 13.38 33.10
C ALA A 79 -2.95 12.56 33.14
N THR A 80 -2.46 12.24 34.34
CA THR A 80 -1.27 11.40 34.52
C THR A 80 -1.51 9.97 34.02
N GLY A 81 -2.66 9.36 34.37
CA GLY A 81 -3.03 8.03 33.90
C GLY A 81 -3.18 7.96 32.38
N ALA A 82 -3.77 8.98 31.75
CA ALA A 82 -3.87 9.08 30.30
C ALA A 82 -2.48 9.16 29.64
N ALA A 83 -1.57 9.98 30.16
CA ALA A 83 -0.21 10.11 29.64
C ALA A 83 0.61 8.81 29.76
N VAL A 84 0.46 8.08 30.87
CA VAL A 84 1.10 6.76 31.05
C VAL A 84 0.50 5.73 30.08
N GLY A 85 -0.82 5.78 29.86
CA GLY A 85 -1.51 4.93 28.89
C GLY A 85 -1.03 5.15 27.46
N THR A 86 -0.88 6.41 27.03
CA THR A 86 -0.37 6.75 25.69
C THR A 86 1.08 6.31 25.50
N ALA A 87 1.96 6.57 26.48
CA ALA A 87 3.35 6.14 26.40
C ALA A 87 3.48 4.61 26.32
N SER A 88 2.62 3.88 27.05
CA SER A 88 2.57 2.41 26.99
C SER A 88 2.13 1.93 25.61
N ALA A 89 1.07 2.53 25.05
CA ALA A 89 0.58 2.23 23.71
C ALA A 89 1.64 2.50 22.63
N ASP A 90 2.33 3.64 22.70
CA ASP A 90 3.42 3.98 21.77
C ASP A 90 4.58 3.00 21.86
N SER A 91 4.90 2.51 23.06
CA SER A 91 5.96 1.51 23.25
C SER A 91 5.59 0.16 22.61
N ILE A 92 4.33 -0.25 22.70
CA ILE A 92 3.81 -1.47 22.08
C ILE A 92 3.79 -1.31 20.56
N ALA A 93 3.29 -0.18 20.06
CA ALA A 93 3.26 0.14 18.63
C ALA A 93 4.68 0.14 18.04
N ARG A 94 5.64 0.80 18.71
CA ARG A 94 7.04 0.82 18.26
C ARG A 94 7.68 -0.57 18.26
N LYS A 95 7.43 -1.40 19.26
CA LYS A 95 7.89 -2.81 19.27
C LYS A 95 7.31 -3.61 18.09
N ARG A 96 6.01 -3.45 17.81
CA ARG A 96 5.36 -4.06 16.63
C ARG A 96 6.01 -3.58 15.34
N LEU A 97 6.23 -2.28 15.16
CA LEU A 97 6.87 -1.74 13.96
C LEU A 97 8.32 -2.24 13.81
N GLN A 98 9.08 -2.31 14.92
CA GLN A 98 10.44 -2.85 14.91
C GLN A 98 10.45 -4.31 14.44
N HIS A 99 9.47 -5.12 14.88
CA HIS A 99 9.31 -6.50 14.45
C HIS A 99 9.06 -6.60 12.94
N LEU A 100 8.17 -5.77 12.39
CA LEU A 100 7.91 -5.72 10.93
C LEU A 100 9.15 -5.28 10.13
N VAL A 101 9.85 -4.25 10.59
CA VAL A 101 11.08 -3.74 9.95
C VAL A 101 12.19 -4.79 10.00
N ALA A 102 12.37 -5.46 11.13
CA ALA A 102 13.37 -6.53 11.26
C ALA A 102 13.07 -7.68 10.29
N ALA A 103 11.80 -8.06 10.09
CA ALA A 103 11.42 -9.14 9.18
C ALA A 103 11.89 -8.89 7.73
N VAL A 104 11.78 -7.67 7.22
CA VAL A 104 12.28 -7.33 5.87
C VAL A 104 13.77 -7.05 5.84
N ALA A 105 14.34 -6.49 6.92
CA ALA A 105 15.76 -6.26 7.03
C ALA A 105 16.57 -7.57 7.06
N ARG A 106 16.04 -8.67 7.61
CA ARG A 106 16.71 -9.98 7.54
C ARG A 106 16.80 -10.52 6.12
N GLN A 107 15.76 -10.29 5.32
CA GLN A 107 15.71 -10.75 3.94
C GLN A 107 16.65 -9.91 3.06
N GLN A 108 16.78 -8.61 3.35
CA GLN A 108 17.70 -7.73 2.66
C GLN A 108 18.35 -6.71 3.61
N PRO A 109 19.47 -7.09 4.26
CA PRO A 109 20.12 -6.25 5.27
C PRO A 109 20.95 -5.11 4.68
N ARG A 110 21.22 -5.12 3.37
CA ARG A 110 22.01 -4.07 2.67
C ARG A 110 21.21 -2.79 2.47
N LEU A 111 19.89 -2.82 2.66
CA LEU A 111 19.00 -1.67 2.49
C LEU A 111 18.58 -1.08 3.83
N ALA A 112 18.38 0.24 3.87
CA ALA A 112 17.69 0.87 4.97
C ALA A 112 16.17 0.66 4.83
N TRP A 113 15.51 0.43 5.96
CA TRP A 113 14.08 0.14 6.04
C TRP A 113 13.43 0.99 7.12
N ALA A 114 12.18 1.39 6.91
CA ALA A 114 11.40 2.01 7.96
C ALA A 114 9.92 1.65 7.84
N ALA A 115 9.25 1.58 8.98
CA ALA A 115 7.80 1.46 9.05
C ALA A 115 7.22 2.53 9.97
N GLY A 116 6.02 2.99 9.66
CA GLY A 116 5.32 3.98 10.45
C GLY A 116 3.80 3.80 10.43
N ASP A 117 3.17 4.13 11.55
CA ASP A 117 1.71 4.14 11.66
C ASP A 117 1.17 5.50 11.21
N ARG A 118 0.19 5.47 10.32
CA ARG A 118 -0.54 6.63 9.84
C ARG A 118 -1.79 6.88 10.69
N ASN A 119 -2.33 8.09 10.56
CA ASN A 119 -3.55 8.52 11.25
C ASN A 119 -4.83 7.77 10.81
N ASP A 120 -4.79 7.10 9.66
CA ASP A 120 -5.86 6.23 9.13
C ASP A 120 -5.75 4.79 9.64
N ASN A 121 -4.91 4.56 10.66
CA ASN A 121 -4.61 3.26 11.26
C ASN A 121 -3.97 2.25 10.30
N THR A 122 -3.37 2.71 9.20
CA THR A 122 -2.54 1.88 8.33
C THR A 122 -1.08 1.95 8.74
N THR A 123 -0.35 0.85 8.57
CA THR A 123 1.11 0.85 8.69
C THR A 123 1.72 0.92 7.29
N VAL A 124 2.60 1.89 7.04
CA VAL A 124 3.37 1.99 5.80
C VAL A 124 4.77 1.42 6.01
N LEU A 125 5.27 0.65 5.05
CA LEU A 125 6.67 0.19 4.99
C LEU A 125 7.37 0.83 3.79
N VAL A 126 8.61 1.30 4.00
CA VAL A 126 9.42 1.94 2.97
C VAL A 126 10.88 1.48 3.01
N THR A 127 11.53 1.52 1.84
CA THR A 127 12.98 1.62 1.69
C THR A 127 13.28 2.83 0.81
N ASP A 128 14.42 3.47 1.04
CA ASP A 128 14.87 4.64 0.28
C ASP A 128 15.66 4.28 -0.99
N LEU A 129 15.81 2.99 -1.31
CA LEU A 129 16.47 2.51 -2.52
C LEU A 129 15.99 3.22 -3.80
N ALA A 130 14.66 3.35 -3.97
CA ALA A 130 14.08 3.92 -5.18
C ALA A 130 12.67 4.48 -4.96
N SER A 131 12.58 5.65 -4.30
CA SER A 131 11.30 6.37 -4.09
C SER A 131 10.22 5.59 -3.33
N GLY A 132 10.57 4.52 -2.61
CA GLY A 132 9.65 3.62 -1.92
C GLY A 132 9.34 2.30 -2.64
N TRP A 133 9.95 2.04 -3.80
CA TRP A 133 9.85 0.72 -4.45
C TRP A 133 10.48 -0.38 -3.59
N ILE A 134 9.78 -1.49 -3.44
CA ILE A 134 10.28 -2.68 -2.73
C ILE A 134 10.80 -3.70 -3.77
N PRO A 135 12.07 -4.13 -3.70
CA PRO A 135 12.64 -5.15 -4.58
C PRO A 135 11.85 -6.47 -4.61
N PRO A 136 11.95 -7.28 -5.68
CA PRO A 136 11.40 -8.64 -5.70
C PRO A 136 12.08 -9.53 -4.66
N GLY A 137 11.48 -10.68 -4.36
CA GLY A 137 12.06 -11.66 -3.41
C GLY A 137 11.98 -11.24 -1.93
N ILE A 138 11.33 -10.12 -1.62
CA ILE A 138 11.02 -9.71 -0.25
C ILE A 138 9.58 -10.11 0.08
N ASP A 139 9.44 -11.06 1.00
CA ASP A 139 8.19 -11.43 1.63
C ASP A 139 7.73 -10.31 2.58
N LEU A 140 6.65 -9.66 2.20
CA LEU A 140 6.11 -8.50 2.92
C LEU A 140 5.19 -8.94 4.05
N PRO A 141 5.38 -8.42 5.28
CA PRO A 141 4.44 -8.67 6.37
C PRO A 141 3.01 -8.22 5.99
N ALA A 142 2.02 -9.05 6.24
CA ALA A 142 0.63 -8.84 5.82
C ALA A 142 -0.02 -7.58 6.40
N ALA A 143 0.53 -7.05 7.50
CA ALA A 143 0.06 -5.85 8.17
C ALA A 143 0.49 -4.53 7.49
N VAL A 144 1.42 -4.57 6.53
CA VAL A 144 1.97 -3.36 5.90
C VAL A 144 1.25 -2.99 4.60
N THR A 145 1.27 -1.70 4.32
CA THR A 145 0.93 -1.11 3.03
C THR A 145 2.18 -0.47 2.43
N LEU A 146 2.21 -0.34 1.10
CA LEU A 146 3.32 0.28 0.38
C LEU A 146 2.91 1.64 -0.18
N LEU A 147 3.91 2.48 -0.47
CA LEU A 147 3.69 3.71 -1.22
C LEU A 147 3.19 3.40 -2.63
N ALA A 148 2.32 4.26 -3.16
CA ALA A 148 1.94 4.18 -4.57
C ALA A 148 3.15 4.53 -5.47
N PRO A 149 3.26 3.95 -6.68
CA PRO A 149 4.28 4.33 -7.64
C PRO A 149 4.27 5.83 -7.93
N ALA A 150 5.36 6.51 -7.60
CA ALA A 150 5.59 7.92 -7.92
C ALA A 150 7.05 8.26 -7.71
N ARG A 151 7.54 9.25 -8.45
CA ARG A 151 8.86 9.81 -8.22
C ARG A 151 8.87 10.59 -6.91
N ARG A 152 9.81 10.24 -6.02
CA ARG A 152 10.03 10.95 -4.75
C ARG A 152 11.52 11.20 -4.57
N ARG A 153 11.85 12.13 -3.67
CA ARG A 153 13.22 12.36 -3.20
C ARG A 153 13.18 12.49 -1.69
N GLY A 154 14.29 12.14 -1.04
CA GLY A 154 14.47 12.32 0.40
C GLY A 154 14.81 11.03 1.13
N SER A 155 15.06 11.18 2.43
CA SER A 155 15.36 10.08 3.36
C SER A 155 14.15 9.19 3.62
N LEU A 156 14.36 8.07 4.33
CA LEU A 156 13.27 7.23 4.86
C LEU A 156 12.19 8.04 5.59
N GLU A 157 12.59 9.05 6.36
CA GLU A 157 11.68 9.93 7.11
C GLU A 157 10.77 10.73 6.16
N ALA A 158 11.34 11.27 5.07
CA ALA A 158 10.58 11.97 4.05
C ALA A 158 9.61 11.04 3.32
N LEU A 159 9.98 9.77 3.11
CA LEU A 159 9.11 8.76 2.48
C LEU A 159 7.97 8.30 3.38
N LEU A 160 8.22 8.17 4.70
CA LEU A 160 7.17 7.84 5.67
C LEU A 160 6.09 8.94 5.73
N GLY A 161 6.50 10.21 5.63
CA GLY A 161 5.59 11.35 5.68
C GLY A 161 5.01 11.55 7.08
N ASN A 162 3.70 11.85 7.17
CA ASN A 162 3.04 12.11 8.44
C ASN A 162 2.64 10.81 9.14
N VAL A 163 3.41 10.41 10.15
CA VAL A 163 3.25 9.18 10.94
C VAL A 163 3.33 9.49 12.43
N THR A 164 2.61 8.74 13.25
CA THR A 164 2.54 8.95 14.71
C THR A 164 3.62 8.19 15.47
N VAL A 165 3.90 6.96 15.05
CA VAL A 165 4.95 6.10 15.62
C VAL A 165 5.78 5.53 14.47
N THR A 166 7.09 5.45 14.67
CA THR A 166 8.03 4.94 13.68
C THR A 166 9.03 3.96 14.28
N ALA A 167 9.51 3.05 13.44
CA ALA A 167 10.69 2.23 13.64
C ALA A 167 11.50 2.19 12.35
N SER A 168 12.82 2.07 12.47
CA SER A 168 13.72 2.00 11.32
C SER A 168 14.88 1.04 11.56
N TYR A 169 15.50 0.65 10.45
CA TYR A 169 16.70 -0.15 10.38
C TYR A 169 17.65 0.52 9.39
N THR A 170 18.93 0.57 9.73
CA THR A 170 19.99 0.98 8.81
C THR A 170 21.00 -0.14 8.67
N PRO A 171 21.63 -0.31 7.48
CA PRO A 171 22.44 -1.50 7.14
C PRO A 171 23.58 -1.85 8.09
N VAL A 172 24.05 -0.91 8.91
CA VAL A 172 25.15 -1.14 9.87
C VAL A 172 24.70 -1.84 11.16
N HIS A 173 23.39 -1.96 11.38
CA HIS A 173 22.85 -2.57 12.59
C HIS A 173 22.71 -4.08 12.42
N HIS A 174 23.03 -4.83 13.46
CA HIS A 174 22.72 -6.25 13.49
C HIS A 174 21.21 -6.48 13.61
N VAL A 175 20.66 -7.38 12.79
CA VAL A 175 19.26 -7.83 12.92
C VAL A 175 19.25 -9.13 13.71
N ALA A 176 18.71 -9.09 14.94
CA ALA A 176 18.61 -10.30 15.77
C ALA A 176 17.74 -11.37 15.12
N ASP A 177 18.12 -12.64 15.27
CA ASP A 177 17.32 -13.78 14.79
C ASP A 177 15.90 -13.74 15.35
N GLU A 178 14.93 -14.10 14.51
CA GLU A 178 13.52 -14.15 14.91
C GLU A 178 13.09 -15.57 15.27
N HIS A 179 12.36 -15.69 16.37
CA HIS A 179 11.76 -16.97 16.72
C HIS A 179 10.43 -17.22 15.99
N GLU A 180 9.68 -16.17 15.65
CA GLU A 180 8.37 -16.27 15.00
C GLU A 180 8.16 -15.15 13.95
N PRO A 181 8.31 -15.43 12.63
CA PRO A 181 8.11 -14.46 11.55
C PRO A 181 6.69 -13.91 11.51
N PRO A 182 6.46 -12.61 11.20
CA PRO A 182 5.11 -12.11 10.98
C PRO A 182 4.49 -12.79 9.75
N PRO A 183 3.16 -13.00 9.71
CA PRO A 183 2.49 -13.55 8.53
C PRO A 183 2.74 -12.65 7.33
N THR A 184 2.96 -13.23 6.15
CA THR A 184 3.31 -12.49 4.92
C THR A 184 2.16 -12.45 3.93
N SER A 185 2.16 -11.46 3.02
CA SER A 185 1.15 -11.37 1.97
C SER A 185 1.66 -10.68 0.72
N LYS A 186 1.42 -11.30 -0.44
CA LYS A 186 1.61 -10.68 -1.77
C LYS A 186 0.70 -9.47 -1.99
N ARG A 187 -0.42 -9.36 -1.26
CA ARG A 187 -1.41 -8.28 -1.43
C ARG A 187 -0.86 -6.88 -1.15
N ALA A 188 0.26 -6.75 -0.45
CA ALA A 188 0.89 -5.47 -0.19
C ALA A 188 1.47 -4.82 -1.47
N ARG A 189 1.87 -5.63 -2.46
CA ARG A 189 2.36 -5.17 -3.78
C ARG A 189 1.21 -4.77 -4.71
N ARG A 190 0.42 -3.76 -4.29
CA ARG A 190 -0.61 -3.15 -5.14
C ARG A 190 -0.07 -1.92 -5.84
N ALA A 191 -0.42 -1.77 -7.11
CA ALA A 191 -0.19 -0.60 -7.93
C ALA A 191 -1.42 -0.35 -8.81
N PRO A 192 -1.62 0.87 -9.34
CA PRO A 192 -2.63 1.12 -10.37
C PRO A 192 -2.48 0.14 -11.53
N ASP A 193 -3.60 -0.35 -12.07
CA ASP A 193 -3.59 -1.27 -13.20
C ASP A 193 -3.09 -0.59 -14.47
N ILE A 194 -2.18 -1.24 -15.17
CA ILE A 194 -1.67 -0.81 -16.46
C ILE A 194 -2.52 -1.43 -17.57
N ALA A 195 -3.21 -0.56 -18.32
CA ALA A 195 -3.90 -0.98 -19.54
C ALA A 195 -2.86 -1.52 -20.54
N GLU A 196 -3.06 -2.74 -21.03
CA GLU A 196 -2.09 -3.43 -21.92
C GLU A 196 -0.72 -3.69 -21.29
N LEU A 197 -0.69 -4.25 -20.07
CA LEU A 197 0.54 -4.63 -19.33
C LEU A 197 1.63 -5.24 -20.23
N GLY A 198 1.27 -6.19 -21.09
CA GLY A 198 2.22 -6.88 -21.96
C GLY A 198 2.79 -6.01 -23.08
N TRP A 199 1.98 -5.09 -23.63
CA TRP A 199 2.44 -4.12 -24.62
C TRP A 199 3.41 -3.13 -23.98
N GLU A 200 3.06 -2.56 -22.83
CA GLU A 200 3.91 -1.62 -22.09
C GLU A 200 5.24 -2.25 -21.70
N LEU A 201 5.22 -3.50 -21.20
CA LEU A 201 6.45 -4.23 -20.84
C LEU A 201 7.32 -4.51 -22.08
N SER A 202 6.70 -4.87 -23.21
CA SER A 202 7.43 -5.08 -24.46
C SER A 202 8.07 -3.79 -24.99
N GLN A 203 7.38 -2.65 -24.88
CA GLN A 203 7.94 -1.35 -25.25
C GLN A 203 9.08 -0.94 -24.31
N ALA A 204 8.91 -1.13 -23.00
CA ALA A 204 9.90 -0.75 -22.00
C ALA A 204 11.22 -1.53 -22.11
N THR A 205 11.17 -2.75 -22.65
CA THR A 205 12.35 -3.62 -22.83
C THR A 205 13.00 -3.48 -24.20
N GLN A 206 12.29 -2.89 -25.18
CA GLN A 206 12.78 -2.72 -26.53
C GLN A 206 13.95 -1.73 -26.57
N TRP A 207 15.10 -2.17 -27.11
CA TRP A 207 16.34 -1.37 -27.23
C TRP A 207 16.84 -0.75 -25.92
N ARG A 208 16.51 -1.37 -24.78
CA ARG A 208 16.96 -0.87 -23.48
C ARG A 208 18.36 -1.37 -23.16
N ASP A 209 19.26 -0.43 -22.93
CA ASP A 209 20.64 -0.73 -22.56
C ASP A 209 20.72 -1.49 -21.24
N GLY A 210 21.67 -2.41 -21.13
CA GLY A 210 21.93 -3.20 -19.91
C GLY A 210 20.89 -4.29 -19.59
N LEU A 211 19.84 -4.46 -20.40
CA LEU A 211 18.99 -5.64 -20.36
C LEU A 211 19.56 -6.75 -21.26
N PRO A 212 19.41 -8.02 -20.88
CA PRO A 212 19.77 -9.11 -21.76
C PRO A 212 18.80 -9.15 -22.94
N ARG A 213 19.29 -9.54 -24.13
CA ARG A 213 18.44 -9.65 -25.33
C ARG A 213 17.22 -10.55 -25.10
N LEU A 214 17.38 -11.57 -24.25
CA LEU A 214 16.32 -12.50 -23.88
C LEU A 214 15.14 -11.80 -23.15
N ALA A 215 15.38 -10.73 -22.39
CA ALA A 215 14.34 -10.04 -21.63
C ALA A 215 13.17 -9.56 -22.52
N HIS A 216 13.48 -8.99 -23.68
CA HIS A 216 12.44 -8.56 -24.62
C HIS A 216 11.65 -9.75 -25.19
N THR A 217 12.34 -10.83 -25.55
CA THR A 217 11.69 -12.05 -26.05
C THR A 217 10.77 -12.66 -24.99
N LEU A 218 11.22 -12.73 -23.75
CA LEU A 218 10.43 -13.24 -22.61
C LEU A 218 9.23 -12.35 -22.30
N ALA A 219 9.40 -11.03 -22.31
CA ALA A 219 8.29 -10.09 -22.13
C ALA A 219 7.17 -10.36 -23.14
N LYS A 220 7.52 -10.55 -24.43
CA LYS A 220 6.54 -10.88 -25.47
C LYS A 220 5.94 -12.26 -25.29
N ALA A 221 6.75 -13.27 -25.00
CA ALA A 221 6.28 -14.64 -24.84
C ALA A 221 5.30 -14.77 -23.66
N ALA A 222 5.69 -14.25 -22.49
CA ALA A 222 4.86 -14.28 -21.29
C ALA A 222 3.56 -13.48 -21.47
N SER A 223 3.62 -12.33 -22.15
CA SER A 223 2.43 -11.52 -22.47
C SER A 223 1.46 -12.21 -23.43
N ALA A 224 1.99 -12.98 -24.39
CA ALA A 224 1.20 -13.76 -25.34
C ALA A 224 0.65 -15.06 -24.72
N GLY A 225 1.04 -15.41 -23.49
CA GLY A 225 0.72 -16.69 -22.88
C GLY A 225 1.39 -17.88 -23.58
N SER A 226 2.46 -17.64 -24.33
CA SER A 226 3.29 -18.72 -24.87
C SER A 226 4.24 -19.21 -23.79
N GLY A 227 4.46 -20.52 -23.72
CA GLY A 227 5.40 -21.12 -22.78
C GLY A 227 6.83 -20.57 -22.95
N VAL A 228 7.56 -20.55 -21.84
CA VAL A 228 8.98 -20.17 -21.75
C VAL A 228 9.76 -21.42 -21.31
N LEU A 229 10.94 -21.65 -21.87
CA LEU A 229 11.77 -22.81 -21.51
C LEU A 229 12.43 -22.62 -20.14
N ASP A 230 12.58 -23.70 -19.35
CA ASP A 230 13.23 -23.64 -18.04
C ASP A 230 14.64 -23.00 -18.11
N SER A 231 15.41 -23.31 -19.15
CA SER A 231 16.74 -22.71 -19.37
C SER A 231 16.70 -21.20 -19.61
N GLU A 232 15.61 -20.68 -20.18
CA GLU A 232 15.42 -19.24 -20.37
C GLU A 232 15.02 -18.55 -19.05
N ILE A 233 14.29 -19.27 -18.19
CA ILE A 233 13.95 -18.83 -16.83
C ILE A 233 15.21 -18.78 -15.95
N ASP A 234 16.04 -19.83 -15.99
CA ASP A 234 17.31 -19.86 -15.25
C ASP A 234 18.22 -18.69 -15.66
N PHE A 235 18.32 -18.42 -16.96
CA PHE A 235 19.08 -17.29 -17.48
C PHE A 235 18.49 -15.93 -17.03
N LEU A 236 17.16 -15.81 -16.95
CA LEU A 236 16.50 -14.62 -16.42
C LEU A 236 16.87 -14.40 -14.95
N HIS A 237 16.79 -15.45 -14.13
CA HIS A 237 17.13 -15.39 -12.71
C HIS A 237 18.60 -15.01 -12.48
N GLU A 238 19.54 -15.57 -13.26
CA GLU A 238 20.96 -15.20 -13.18
C GLU A 238 21.19 -13.71 -13.47
N HIS A 239 20.53 -13.18 -14.50
CA HIS A 239 20.66 -11.76 -14.85
C HIS A 239 19.96 -10.85 -13.82
N LEU A 240 18.82 -11.28 -13.26
CA LEU A 240 18.15 -10.58 -12.17
C LEU A 240 19.06 -10.51 -10.93
N ALA A 241 19.68 -11.63 -10.54
CA ALA A 241 20.63 -11.69 -9.43
C ALA A 241 21.81 -10.73 -9.67
N THR A 242 22.43 -10.79 -10.86
CA THR A 242 23.55 -9.92 -11.24
C THR A 242 23.21 -8.44 -11.14
N VAL A 243 22.05 -8.03 -11.67
CA VAL A 243 21.58 -6.63 -11.59
C VAL A 243 21.25 -6.24 -10.16
N SER A 244 20.62 -7.13 -9.39
CA SER A 244 20.30 -6.87 -7.98
C SER A 244 21.55 -6.64 -7.15
N ASP A 245 22.58 -7.46 -7.31
CA ASP A 245 23.83 -7.33 -6.56
C ASP A 245 24.56 -6.05 -6.91
N LYS A 246 24.65 -5.72 -8.21
CA LYS A 246 25.22 -4.45 -8.67
C LYS A 246 24.54 -3.24 -8.04
N VAL A 247 23.20 -3.23 -8.02
CA VAL A 247 22.41 -2.13 -7.43
C VAL A 247 22.65 -2.04 -5.93
N LEU A 248 22.58 -3.17 -5.22
CA LEU A 248 22.73 -3.22 -3.78
C LEU A 248 24.16 -2.92 -3.32
N ASP A 249 25.19 -3.23 -4.11
CA ASP A 249 26.60 -2.90 -3.81
C ASP A 249 26.89 -1.41 -3.98
N SER A 250 26.10 -0.75 -4.83
CA SER A 250 26.21 0.69 -5.08
C SER A 250 25.34 1.52 -4.12
N TYR A 251 24.49 0.89 -3.30
CA TYR A 251 23.61 1.59 -2.36
C TYR A 251 24.44 2.34 -1.29
N PRO A 252 24.10 3.60 -0.94
CA PRO A 252 22.88 4.34 -1.29
C PRO A 252 22.93 5.07 -2.64
N ASP A 253 24.06 5.07 -3.33
CA ASP A 253 24.31 5.83 -4.57
C ASP A 253 23.99 5.02 -5.85
N ALA A 254 23.04 4.09 -5.76
CA ALA A 254 22.70 3.20 -6.86
C ALA A 254 22.19 3.98 -8.10
N ASN A 255 22.67 3.59 -9.27
CA ASN A 255 22.25 4.21 -10.53
C ASN A 255 20.77 3.90 -10.82
N ALA A 256 19.95 4.94 -10.98
CA ALA A 256 18.53 4.83 -11.32
C ALA A 256 18.27 4.01 -12.59
N HIS A 257 19.21 3.99 -13.54
CA HIS A 257 19.11 3.16 -14.73
C HIS A 257 19.20 1.66 -14.43
N ASP A 258 20.12 1.26 -13.54
CA ASP A 258 20.27 -0.13 -13.11
C ASP A 258 19.08 -0.58 -12.26
N VAL A 259 18.57 0.29 -11.38
CA VAL A 259 17.30 0.06 -10.66
C VAL A 259 16.14 -0.16 -11.63
N GLY A 260 16.05 0.65 -12.68
CA GLY A 260 15.02 0.47 -13.72
C GLY A 260 15.15 -0.85 -14.47
N ASN A 261 16.38 -1.32 -14.71
CA ASN A 261 16.62 -2.65 -15.29
C ASN A 261 16.16 -3.75 -14.34
N TRP A 262 16.43 -3.62 -13.04
CA TRP A 262 15.96 -4.56 -12.03
C TRP A 262 14.43 -4.62 -11.98
N GLN A 263 13.75 -3.48 -11.99
CA GLN A 263 12.29 -3.40 -12.02
C GLN A 263 11.70 -4.11 -13.24
N LEU A 264 12.28 -3.95 -14.43
CA LEU A 264 11.78 -4.62 -15.63
C LEU A 264 12.02 -6.13 -15.61
N LEU A 265 13.19 -6.58 -15.13
CA LEU A 265 13.46 -8.01 -14.98
C LEU A 265 12.52 -8.66 -13.98
N ALA A 266 12.26 -7.99 -12.85
CA ALA A 266 11.28 -8.42 -11.86
C ALA A 266 9.85 -8.50 -12.43
N ALA A 267 9.48 -7.56 -13.30
CA ALA A 267 8.18 -7.57 -13.97
C ALA A 267 8.05 -8.75 -14.95
N ILE A 268 9.10 -9.05 -15.72
CA ILE A 268 9.14 -10.19 -16.64
C ILE A 268 9.06 -11.50 -15.84
N ASP A 269 9.88 -11.63 -14.80
CA ASP A 269 9.93 -12.81 -13.94
C ASP A 269 8.57 -13.15 -13.34
N ALA A 270 7.91 -12.16 -12.73
CA ALA A 270 6.56 -12.31 -12.21
C ALA A 270 5.54 -12.70 -13.30
N LEU A 271 5.66 -12.13 -14.51
CA LEU A 271 4.75 -12.44 -15.61
C LEU A 271 4.95 -13.87 -16.13
N VAL A 272 6.20 -14.35 -16.21
CA VAL A 272 6.56 -15.73 -16.56
C VAL A 272 5.99 -16.70 -15.52
N ALA A 273 6.04 -16.35 -14.23
CA ALA A 273 5.42 -17.11 -13.15
C ALA A 273 3.88 -17.03 -13.10
N GLY A 274 3.25 -16.23 -13.98
CA GLY A 274 1.80 -16.02 -14.02
C GLY A 274 1.27 -15.05 -12.96
N ASP A 275 2.14 -14.37 -12.20
CA ASP A 275 1.79 -13.38 -11.18
C ASP A 275 1.62 -11.98 -11.81
N LYS A 276 0.49 -11.79 -12.51
CA LYS A 276 0.16 -10.51 -13.16
C LYS A 276 0.14 -9.31 -12.18
N PRO A 277 -0.40 -9.42 -10.95
CA PRO A 277 -0.34 -8.32 -9.98
C PRO A 277 1.09 -7.89 -9.63
N GLU A 278 2.00 -8.84 -9.41
CA GLU A 278 3.40 -8.54 -9.11
C GLU A 278 4.12 -7.94 -10.32
N ALA A 279 3.86 -8.47 -11.53
CA ALA A 279 4.36 -7.89 -12.77
C ALA A 279 3.89 -6.43 -12.96
N ASN A 280 2.60 -6.17 -12.71
CA ASN A 280 2.02 -4.83 -12.76
C ASN A 280 2.67 -3.88 -11.75
N TYR A 281 2.90 -4.35 -10.52
CA TYR A 281 3.58 -3.56 -9.49
C TYR A 281 4.96 -3.10 -9.95
N HIS A 282 5.80 -4.03 -10.44
CA HIS A 282 7.16 -3.70 -10.86
C HIS A 282 7.20 -2.76 -12.07
N LEU A 283 6.34 -3.00 -13.08
CA LEU A 283 6.27 -2.13 -14.24
C LEU A 283 5.74 -0.73 -13.88
N ALA A 284 4.74 -0.63 -13.00
CA ALA A 284 4.19 0.66 -12.58
C ALA A 284 5.25 1.54 -11.90
N TRP A 285 6.12 0.95 -11.08
CA TRP A 285 7.26 1.66 -10.48
C TRP A 285 8.30 2.09 -11.50
N PHE A 286 8.60 1.25 -12.51
CA PHE A 286 9.48 1.63 -13.60
C PHE A 286 8.92 2.84 -14.38
N LEU A 287 7.65 2.78 -14.77
CA LEU A 287 7.00 3.86 -15.53
C LEU A 287 6.96 5.17 -14.72
N ALA A 288 6.63 5.09 -13.42
CA ALA A 288 6.58 6.26 -12.54
C ALA A 288 7.95 6.90 -12.25
N SER A 289 9.05 6.17 -12.51
CA SER A 289 10.42 6.64 -12.26
C SER A 289 11.05 7.36 -13.47
N LYS A 290 10.44 7.29 -14.65
CA LYS A 290 10.93 7.98 -15.86
C LYS A 290 10.92 9.50 -15.65
N PRO A 291 11.96 10.24 -16.06
CA PRO A 291 11.86 11.69 -16.21
C PRO A 291 10.80 11.99 -17.28
N GLY A 292 9.85 12.87 -16.96
CA GLY A 292 8.88 13.41 -17.92
C GLY A 292 9.52 14.40 -18.89
#